data_AF-A0A5S6QYG9-F1
#
_entry.id   AF-A0A5S6QYG9-F1
#
_cell.length_a   1.000
_cell.length_b   1.000
_cell.length_c   1.000
_cell.angle_alpha   90.00
_cell.angle_beta   90.00
_cell.angle_gamma   90.00
#
_symmetry.space_group_name_H-M   'P 1'
#
loop_
_entity.id
_entity.type
_entity.pdbx_description
1 polymer ?
#
loop_
_entity_poly.entity_id
_entity_poly.type
_entity_poly.pdbx_seq_one_letter_code
_entity_poly.pdbx_strand_id
1 'polypeptide(L)'
;MVAMLVLFFPLLLTVGLSTAGHVKCPDFGDWKPWTDCLWYPPQHMYSKLSHACGMHAHRNLTGVMDLPHGHKTPPPCGHCSFKFRCRRRPNTEGCYPLDGEVEVCHDHSDICTLPKLPHLGCGYAFINEKLKQCFTRPDTPSYVRLGYRKMFESIPKKHCIEKDGMCKCCCGDYEPNESGTECIKPPAHDCPAYGPPSEWSECLWFPLKNIVSHVYDHCHVHKEPDGYEPHSVAPANVHIPEKCGFCSFRVKCMKRDKKDGCFPLKLGKKSCGKDDCPTCGDICTLDKVNGSCAFPRVMKEKIWDDFTATSKEKHMPHWKRDGYAKMLMQLPYSNCKEVGDKCKCCCHPYEPNKDGTACVVKEYCKRVHELHHHDHHGHGEEHHKSSSSESKEHHHH
;
A
#
# COMPACT_ATOMS: atom_id res chain seq x y z
N MET A 1 -66.95 -40.57 -11.81
CA MET A 1 -67.11 -39.55 -10.75
C MET A 1 -65.84 -39.54 -9.94
N VAL A 2 -65.16 -38.40 -9.95
CA VAL A 2 -63.89 -38.13 -9.27
C VAL A 2 -64.19 -37.60 -7.87
N ALA A 3 -63.46 -38.06 -6.86
CA ALA A 3 -63.24 -37.30 -5.64
C ALA A 3 -61.84 -37.61 -5.08
N MET A 4 -61.04 -36.56 -4.98
CA MET A 4 -59.75 -36.46 -4.30
C MET A 4 -59.89 -36.68 -2.79
N LEU A 5 -58.80 -37.15 -2.15
CA LEU A 5 -58.30 -36.49 -0.95
C LEU A 5 -56.78 -36.70 -0.79
N VAL A 6 -56.13 -35.57 -0.54
CA VAL A 6 -54.70 -35.29 -0.46
C VAL A 6 -54.21 -35.53 0.97
N LEU A 7 -53.03 -36.14 1.16
CA LEU A 7 -52.19 -35.93 2.35
C LEU A 7 -50.70 -35.84 1.97
N PHE A 8 -50.06 -34.87 2.60
CA PHE A 8 -48.75 -34.27 2.34
C PHE A 8 -47.57 -35.11 2.85
N PHE A 9 -46.50 -35.18 2.06
CA PHE A 9 -45.14 -35.54 2.50
C PHE A 9 -44.27 -34.28 2.57
N PRO A 10 -43.52 -34.00 3.66
CA PRO A 10 -42.49 -32.98 3.63
C PRO A 10 -41.21 -33.57 3.03
N LEU A 11 -40.92 -33.18 1.80
CA LEU A 11 -39.64 -33.44 1.15
C LEU A 11 -38.57 -32.54 1.79
N LEU A 12 -37.72 -33.14 2.65
CA LEU A 12 -36.50 -32.51 3.14
C LEU A 12 -35.55 -32.26 1.95
N LEU A 13 -35.60 -31.05 1.42
CA LEU A 13 -34.56 -30.48 0.55
C LEU A 13 -33.27 -30.36 1.35
N THR A 14 -32.39 -31.35 1.21
CA THR A 14 -30.97 -31.23 1.57
C THR A 14 -30.34 -30.20 0.65
N VAL A 15 -30.36 -28.94 1.08
CA VAL A 15 -29.53 -27.88 0.51
C VAL A 15 -28.08 -28.32 0.73
N GLY A 16 -27.41 -28.72 -0.34
CA GLY A 16 -25.99 -29.02 -0.32
C GLY A 16 -25.21 -27.77 0.07
N LEU A 17 -24.87 -27.66 1.35
CA LEU A 17 -23.78 -26.80 1.81
C LEU A 17 -22.52 -27.35 1.15
N SER A 18 -22.09 -26.71 0.06
CA SER A 18 -20.72 -26.82 -0.42
C SER A 18 -19.81 -26.33 0.70
N THR A 19 -19.22 -27.26 1.44
CA THR A 19 -18.06 -26.98 2.28
C THR A 19 -16.95 -26.52 1.33
N ALA A 20 -16.73 -25.21 1.26
CA ALA A 20 -15.54 -24.65 0.64
C ALA A 20 -14.34 -25.36 1.26
N GLY A 21 -13.64 -26.17 0.47
CA GLY A 21 -12.52 -26.95 0.95
C GLY A 21 -11.52 -26.04 1.65
N HIS A 22 -11.31 -26.25 2.95
CA HIS A 22 -10.24 -25.58 3.66
C HIS A 22 -8.94 -25.90 2.92
N VAL A 23 -8.34 -24.90 2.28
CA VAL A 23 -7.03 -25.04 1.64
C VAL A 23 -6.04 -25.40 2.74
N LYS A 24 -5.64 -26.66 2.81
CA LYS A 24 -4.64 -27.13 3.75
C LYS A 24 -3.29 -26.68 3.25
N CYS A 25 -2.83 -25.54 3.74
CA CYS A 25 -1.50 -25.06 3.42
C CYS A 25 -0.43 -25.94 4.07
N PRO A 26 0.69 -26.21 3.39
CA PRO A 26 1.84 -26.81 4.05
C PRO A 26 2.34 -25.89 5.17
N ASP A 27 2.89 -26.50 6.21
CA ASP A 27 3.54 -25.77 7.28
C ASP A 27 4.78 -25.03 6.75
N PHE A 28 5.16 -23.99 7.47
CA PHE A 28 6.42 -23.32 7.20
C PHE A 28 7.58 -24.21 7.65
N GLY A 29 8.68 -24.18 6.89
CA GLY A 29 9.95 -24.74 7.37
C GLY A 29 10.50 -23.96 8.56
N ASP A 30 11.71 -24.34 8.97
CA ASP A 30 12.39 -23.74 10.11
C ASP A 30 12.70 -22.25 9.91
N TRP A 31 12.88 -21.58 11.05
CA TRP A 31 13.33 -20.20 11.09
C TRP A 31 14.76 -20.07 10.58
N LYS A 32 14.99 -19.17 9.63
CA LYS A 32 16.34 -18.67 9.32
C LYS A 32 16.88 -17.83 10.49
N PRO A 33 18.20 -17.63 10.60
CA PRO A 33 18.80 -16.83 11.66
C PRO A 33 18.24 -15.41 11.74
N TRP A 34 18.29 -14.83 12.93
CA TRP A 34 18.04 -13.41 13.14
C TRP A 34 19.08 -12.56 12.41
N THR A 35 18.64 -11.44 11.83
CA THR A 35 19.55 -10.40 11.36
C THR A 35 20.15 -9.61 12.53
N ASP A 36 21.16 -8.80 12.24
CA ASP A 36 21.52 -7.66 13.07
C ASP A 36 20.36 -6.65 13.17
N CYS A 37 20.53 -5.65 14.04
CA CYS A 37 19.61 -4.51 14.14
C CYS A 37 19.56 -3.74 12.81
N LEU A 38 18.43 -3.85 12.11
CA LEU A 38 18.23 -3.27 10.80
C LEU A 38 17.95 -1.77 10.89
N TRP A 39 18.42 -1.05 9.88
CA TRP A 39 18.24 0.40 9.79
C TRP A 39 18.08 0.89 8.35
N TYR A 40 17.54 2.11 8.24
CA TYR A 40 17.39 2.87 7.00
C TYR A 40 18.76 3.14 6.33
N PRO A 41 18.83 3.44 5.02
CA PRO A 41 17.74 3.83 4.10
C PRO A 41 16.77 2.70 3.70
N PRO A 42 15.59 3.02 3.13
CA PRO A 42 14.57 2.02 2.77
C PRO A 42 15.10 0.89 1.89
N GLN A 43 15.96 1.20 0.90
CA GLN A 43 16.57 0.20 0.04
C GLN A 43 17.46 -0.78 0.81
N HIS A 44 18.28 -0.28 1.74
CA HIS A 44 19.17 -1.13 2.55
C HIS A 44 18.36 -2.07 3.46
N MET A 45 17.36 -1.53 4.16
CA MET A 45 16.46 -2.31 5.01
C MET A 45 15.73 -3.39 4.18
N TYR A 46 15.17 -3.03 3.03
CA TYR A 46 14.52 -3.98 2.13
C TYR A 46 15.46 -5.09 1.67
N SER A 47 16.69 -4.76 1.27
CA SER A 47 17.68 -5.77 0.85
C SER A 47 17.99 -6.76 1.96
N LYS A 48 18.19 -6.29 3.20
CA LYS A 48 18.45 -7.17 4.35
C LYS A 48 17.23 -8.05 4.69
N LEU A 49 16.01 -7.52 4.62
CA LEU A 49 14.78 -8.30 4.81
C LEU A 49 14.62 -9.39 3.73
N SER A 50 14.89 -9.06 2.46
CA SER A 50 14.85 -10.01 1.35
C SER A 50 15.89 -11.13 1.52
N HIS A 51 17.13 -10.76 1.86
CA HIS A 51 18.21 -11.72 2.09
C HIS A 51 17.95 -12.61 3.32
N ALA A 52 17.33 -12.09 4.38
CA ALA A 52 16.91 -12.89 5.53
C ALA A 52 15.86 -13.95 5.17
N CYS A 53 15.04 -13.70 4.14
CA CYS A 53 14.17 -14.71 3.54
C CYS A 53 14.88 -15.59 2.48
N GLY A 54 16.18 -15.44 2.25
CA GLY A 54 16.90 -16.18 1.20
C GLY A 54 16.38 -15.85 -0.22
N MET A 55 16.05 -14.58 -0.46
CA MET A 55 15.61 -14.07 -1.76
C MET A 55 16.50 -12.92 -2.18
N HIS A 56 16.80 -12.79 -3.47
CA HIS A 56 17.49 -11.62 -3.99
C HIS A 56 16.60 -10.36 -3.90
N ALA A 57 17.22 -9.22 -3.62
CA ALA A 57 16.55 -7.93 -3.50
C ALA A 57 16.30 -7.30 -4.89
N HIS A 58 15.32 -7.81 -5.63
CA HIS A 58 15.04 -7.39 -7.02
C HIS A 58 14.44 -5.99 -7.19
N ARG A 59 13.87 -5.40 -6.12
CA ARG A 59 13.24 -4.08 -6.21
C ARG A 59 14.25 -2.96 -5.98
N ASN A 60 14.16 -1.92 -6.79
CA ASN A 60 14.78 -0.63 -6.49
C ASN A 60 13.75 0.30 -5.83
N LEU A 61 13.98 0.62 -4.55
CA LEU A 61 13.14 1.49 -3.72
C LEU A 61 13.76 2.87 -3.50
N THR A 62 14.95 3.14 -4.06
CA THR A 62 15.59 4.45 -4.00
C THR A 62 14.68 5.51 -4.64
N GLY A 63 14.53 6.65 -3.97
CA GLY A 63 13.66 7.76 -4.36
C GLY A 63 12.17 7.55 -4.10
N VAL A 64 11.74 6.37 -3.65
CA VAL A 64 10.30 6.10 -3.41
C VAL A 64 9.81 6.76 -2.12
N MET A 65 10.61 6.69 -1.06
CA MET A 65 10.30 7.22 0.28
C MET A 65 11.55 7.59 1.07
N ASP A 66 12.57 8.09 0.37
CA ASP A 66 13.79 8.62 1.00
C ASP A 66 13.50 9.95 1.71
N LEU A 67 14.46 10.38 2.53
CA LEU A 67 14.43 11.71 3.13
C LEU A 67 14.52 12.80 2.04
N PRO A 68 14.06 14.02 2.32
CA PRO A 68 14.18 15.13 1.38
C PRO A 68 15.64 15.36 0.99
N HIS A 69 15.87 15.82 -0.25
CA HIS A 69 17.21 16.02 -0.79
C HIS A 69 18.10 16.83 0.15
N GLY A 70 19.34 16.37 0.36
CA GLY A 70 20.32 17.01 1.24
C GLY A 70 20.25 16.58 2.71
N HIS A 71 19.22 15.83 3.14
CA HIS A 71 19.14 15.32 4.50
C HIS A 71 19.76 13.93 4.65
N LYS A 72 20.57 13.75 5.70
CA LYS A 72 21.17 12.48 6.06
C LYS A 72 20.20 11.67 6.93
N THR A 73 20.20 10.35 6.75
CA THR A 73 19.55 9.44 7.69
C THR A 73 20.34 9.44 9.02
N PRO A 74 19.69 9.66 10.18
CA PRO A 74 20.36 9.58 11.47
C PRO A 74 20.83 8.15 11.77
N PRO A 75 21.70 7.93 12.79
CA PRO A 75 21.97 6.59 13.30
C PRO A 75 20.69 5.92 13.86
N PRO A 76 20.72 4.60 14.15
CA PRO A 76 19.63 3.90 14.84
C PRO A 76 19.15 4.65 16.09
N CYS A 77 17.84 4.87 16.19
CA CYS A 77 17.23 5.70 17.21
C CYS A 77 15.77 5.30 17.49
N GLY A 78 15.22 5.81 18.59
CA GLY A 78 13.80 5.90 18.91
C GLY A 78 13.11 4.55 19.11
N HIS A 79 13.84 3.49 19.42
CA HIS A 79 13.33 2.12 19.44
C HIS A 79 12.75 1.67 18.08
N CYS A 80 13.23 2.28 16.98
CA CYS A 80 12.73 2.02 15.63
C CYS A 80 13.56 0.99 14.86
N SER A 81 14.76 0.64 15.36
CA SER A 81 15.60 -0.42 14.80
C SER A 81 15.13 -1.78 15.33
N PHE A 82 15.28 -2.82 14.51
CA PHE A 82 14.78 -4.15 14.83
C PHE A 82 15.58 -5.24 14.13
N LYS A 83 15.66 -6.41 14.75
CA LYS A 83 16.10 -7.65 14.12
C LYS A 83 14.92 -8.30 13.41
N PHE A 84 15.21 -9.06 12.36
CA PHE A 84 14.21 -9.79 11.60
C PHE A 84 14.66 -11.23 11.37
N ARG A 85 13.72 -12.17 11.35
CA ARG A 85 13.93 -13.52 10.82
C ARG A 85 12.75 -13.96 9.98
N CYS A 86 12.99 -14.94 9.12
CA CYS A 86 12.03 -15.38 8.12
C CYS A 86 12.01 -16.90 8.00
N ARG A 87 10.83 -17.45 7.71
CA ARG A 87 10.63 -18.85 7.34
C ARG A 87 9.79 -18.95 6.06
N ARG A 88 9.93 -20.07 5.34
CA ARG A 88 9.39 -20.23 3.98
C ARG A 88 8.61 -21.52 3.82
N ARG A 89 7.68 -21.49 2.88
CA ARG A 89 6.95 -22.64 2.33
C ARG A 89 6.70 -22.44 0.84
N PRO A 90 6.27 -23.48 0.09
CA PRO A 90 5.86 -23.33 -1.30
C PRO A 90 4.76 -22.28 -1.47
N ASN A 91 4.84 -21.51 -2.55
CA ASN A 91 3.78 -20.57 -2.90
C ASN A 91 2.67 -21.32 -3.63
N THR A 92 1.54 -21.55 -2.96
CA THR A 92 0.35 -22.19 -3.52
C THR A 92 -0.86 -21.29 -3.35
N GLU A 93 -1.90 -21.48 -4.16
CA GLU A 93 -3.13 -20.69 -4.07
C GLU A 93 -3.69 -20.74 -2.63
N GLY A 94 -4.01 -19.58 -2.05
CA GLY A 94 -4.43 -19.46 -0.65
C GLY A 94 -3.30 -19.48 0.39
N CYS A 95 -2.06 -19.80 0.02
CA CYS A 95 -0.95 -20.03 0.95
C CYS A 95 0.24 -19.11 0.66
N TYR A 96 0.30 -17.98 1.36
CA TYR A 96 1.43 -17.05 1.22
C TYR A 96 2.77 -17.72 1.62
N PRO A 97 3.85 -17.52 0.84
CA PRO A 97 5.06 -18.35 0.98
C PRO A 97 6.04 -17.90 2.07
N LEU A 98 5.85 -16.72 2.67
CA LEU A 98 6.78 -16.14 3.65
C LEU A 98 6.08 -15.87 4.97
N ASP A 99 6.79 -16.09 6.07
CA ASP A 99 6.39 -15.63 7.40
C ASP A 99 7.57 -14.99 8.11
N GLY A 100 7.32 -13.87 8.78
CA GLY A 100 8.36 -13.00 9.33
C GLY A 100 8.10 -12.65 10.78
N GLU A 101 9.17 -12.50 11.54
CA GLU A 101 9.16 -12.13 12.96
C GLU A 101 10.15 -10.99 13.21
N VAL A 102 9.82 -10.12 14.17
CA VAL A 102 10.54 -8.87 14.47
C VAL A 102 10.81 -8.81 15.97
N GLU A 103 12.04 -8.48 16.33
CA GLU A 103 12.46 -8.15 17.71
C GLU A 103 13.04 -6.74 17.71
N VAL A 104 12.52 -5.84 18.55
CA VAL A 104 12.96 -4.43 18.59
C VAL A 104 14.30 -4.31 19.32
N CYS A 105 15.23 -3.55 18.75
CA CYS A 105 16.52 -3.27 19.37
C CYS A 105 16.39 -2.05 20.31
N HIS A 106 16.05 -2.31 21.57
CA HIS A 106 15.78 -1.25 22.56
C HIS A 106 17.02 -0.46 22.99
N ASP A 107 18.24 -0.99 22.76
CA ASP A 107 19.51 -0.31 23.04
C ASP A 107 19.68 1.01 22.25
N HIS A 108 18.97 1.16 21.12
CA HIS A 108 18.95 2.37 20.32
C HIS A 108 17.77 3.28 20.72
N SER A 109 17.79 3.76 21.96
CA SER A 109 16.67 4.43 22.63
C SER A 109 16.57 5.95 22.40
N ASP A 110 17.67 6.61 22.02
CA ASP A 110 17.70 8.06 21.83
C ASP A 110 16.62 8.52 20.84
N ILE A 111 15.93 9.62 21.12
CA ILE A 111 14.84 10.08 20.26
C ILE A 111 15.32 10.39 18.84
N CYS A 112 14.58 9.92 17.83
CA CYS A 112 14.91 10.24 16.45
C CYS A 112 14.62 11.70 16.14
N THR A 113 15.59 12.41 15.56
CA THR A 113 15.40 13.74 15.00
C THR A 113 15.43 13.66 13.47
N LEU A 114 14.30 13.95 12.84
CA LEU A 114 14.09 13.80 11.40
C LEU A 114 13.61 15.11 10.76
N PRO A 115 13.92 15.37 9.48
CA PRO A 115 13.40 16.54 8.80
C PRO A 115 11.89 16.43 8.57
N LYS A 116 11.22 17.57 8.38
CA LYS A 116 9.84 17.60 7.89
C LYS A 116 9.80 17.13 6.43
N LEU A 117 8.81 16.31 6.10
CA LEU A 117 8.58 15.87 4.73
C LEU A 117 7.76 16.94 3.98
N PRO A 118 8.07 17.22 2.70
CA PRO A 118 7.27 18.13 1.88
C PRO A 118 5.80 17.75 1.91
N HIS A 119 4.93 18.73 2.17
CA HIS A 119 3.47 18.63 2.30
C HIS A 119 2.92 17.76 3.45
N LEU A 120 3.68 16.78 3.93
CA LEU A 120 3.24 15.77 4.90
C LEU A 120 3.65 16.12 6.35
N GLY A 121 4.55 17.09 6.54
CA GLY A 121 5.13 17.42 7.84
C GLY A 121 5.84 16.22 8.46
N CYS A 122 5.53 15.88 9.72
CA CYS A 122 6.09 14.70 10.39
C CYS A 122 5.39 13.39 9.97
N GLY A 123 5.37 13.08 8.68
CA GLY A 123 4.53 12.03 8.07
C GLY A 123 5.06 10.59 8.11
N TYR A 124 6.10 10.31 8.89
CA TYR A 124 6.81 9.02 8.89
C TYR A 124 5.96 7.79 9.25
N ALA A 125 4.82 7.99 9.93
CA ALA A 125 3.90 6.92 10.32
C ALA A 125 3.01 6.39 9.19
N PHE A 126 2.94 7.10 8.06
CA PHE A 126 2.00 6.77 6.96
C PHE A 126 2.60 6.86 5.55
N ILE A 127 3.86 7.30 5.38
CA ILE A 127 4.54 7.22 4.07
C ILE A 127 4.66 5.79 3.53
N ASN A 128 4.64 4.78 4.40
CA ASN A 128 4.65 3.37 4.01
C ASN A 128 3.38 2.93 3.27
N GLU A 129 2.27 3.67 3.35
CA GLU A 129 1.06 3.39 2.56
C GLU A 129 1.34 3.39 1.05
N LYS A 130 2.31 4.17 0.57
CA LYS A 130 2.75 4.16 -0.83
C LYS A 130 3.21 2.77 -1.29
N LEU A 131 3.96 2.03 -0.45
CA LEU A 131 4.39 0.66 -0.78
C LEU A 131 3.32 -0.38 -0.47
N LYS A 132 2.52 -0.20 0.59
CA LYS A 132 1.37 -1.09 0.87
C LYS A 132 0.39 -1.13 -0.31
N GLN A 133 0.23 -0.01 -1.01
CA GLN A 133 -0.61 0.11 -2.21
C GLN A 133 -0.09 -0.64 -3.45
N CYS A 134 1.16 -1.13 -3.46
CA CYS A 134 1.60 -2.04 -4.53
C CYS A 134 0.76 -3.33 -4.58
N PHE A 135 0.17 -3.72 -3.45
CA PHE A 135 -0.62 -4.95 -3.28
C PHE A 135 -2.13 -4.67 -3.18
N THR A 136 -2.58 -3.54 -3.73
CA THR A 136 -4.01 -3.16 -3.78
C THR A 136 -4.57 -3.14 -5.20
N ARG A 137 -3.89 -3.75 -6.17
CA ARG A 137 -4.38 -3.89 -7.54
C ARG A 137 -5.65 -4.76 -7.59
N PRO A 138 -6.54 -4.59 -8.59
CA PRO A 138 -7.73 -5.42 -8.75
C PRO A 138 -7.41 -6.92 -8.83
N ASP A 139 -6.26 -7.26 -9.42
CA ASP A 139 -5.77 -8.61 -9.67
C ASP A 139 -4.83 -9.16 -8.58
N THR A 140 -4.59 -8.43 -7.49
CA THR A 140 -3.79 -8.96 -6.38
C THR A 140 -4.61 -10.01 -5.61
N PRO A 141 -4.15 -11.27 -5.52
CA PRO A 141 -4.85 -12.28 -4.75
C PRO A 141 -4.92 -11.92 -3.26
N SER A 142 -6.03 -12.27 -2.61
CA SER A 142 -6.27 -11.92 -1.20
C SER A 142 -5.15 -12.42 -0.29
N TYR A 143 -4.73 -13.69 -0.43
CA TYR A 143 -3.66 -14.27 0.40
C TYR A 143 -2.31 -13.56 0.22
N VAL A 144 -2.00 -13.06 -0.99
CA VAL A 144 -0.79 -12.27 -1.25
C VAL A 144 -0.88 -10.93 -0.54
N ARG A 145 -2.01 -10.22 -0.67
CA ARG A 145 -2.24 -8.94 0.02
C ARG A 145 -2.14 -9.09 1.53
N LEU A 146 -2.74 -10.13 2.10
CA LEU A 146 -2.72 -10.40 3.54
C LEU A 146 -1.31 -10.75 4.04
N GLY A 147 -0.56 -11.54 3.28
CA GLY A 147 0.82 -11.87 3.57
C GLY A 147 1.74 -10.64 3.63
N TYR A 148 1.71 -9.81 2.59
CA TYR A 148 2.46 -8.55 2.61
C TYR A 148 1.98 -7.58 3.70
N ARG A 149 0.67 -7.51 3.98
CA ARG A 149 0.14 -6.71 5.08
C ARG A 149 0.75 -7.14 6.43
N LYS A 150 0.90 -8.44 6.69
CA LYS A 150 1.54 -8.94 7.91
C LYS A 150 2.99 -8.43 8.02
N MET A 151 3.76 -8.50 6.94
CA MET A 151 5.15 -8.00 6.89
C MET A 151 5.25 -6.48 7.10
N PHE A 152 4.34 -5.69 6.53
CA PHE A 152 4.35 -4.23 6.74
C PHE A 152 3.95 -3.84 8.16
N GLU A 153 3.01 -4.55 8.78
CA GLU A 153 2.50 -4.23 10.12
C GLU A 153 3.46 -4.68 11.24
N SER A 154 4.43 -5.56 10.95
CA SER A 154 5.49 -5.95 11.89
C SER A 154 6.63 -4.95 12.00
N ILE A 155 6.79 -4.04 11.02
CA ILE A 155 7.79 -2.96 11.10
C ILE A 155 7.39 -2.02 12.25
N PRO A 156 8.31 -1.62 13.16
CA PRO A 156 8.00 -0.71 14.26
C PRO A 156 7.29 0.55 13.77
N LYS A 157 6.10 0.81 14.33
CA LYS A 157 5.21 1.91 13.95
C LYS A 157 5.71 3.21 14.57
N LYS A 158 5.82 4.26 13.76
CA LYS A 158 6.41 5.55 14.17
C LYS A 158 5.34 6.41 14.83
N HIS A 159 5.73 7.14 15.87
CA HIS A 159 4.96 8.18 16.54
C HIS A 159 5.83 9.43 16.58
N CYS A 160 5.32 10.55 16.05
CA CYS A 160 6.12 11.75 15.84
C CYS A 160 5.40 13.01 16.30
N ILE A 161 6.14 13.94 16.91
CA ILE A 161 5.71 15.31 17.19
C ILE A 161 6.63 16.31 16.48
N GLU A 162 6.13 17.52 16.22
CA GLU A 162 6.93 18.61 15.65
C GLU A 162 7.46 19.52 16.77
N LYS A 163 8.77 19.74 16.79
CA LYS A 163 9.47 20.66 17.72
C LYS A 163 10.57 21.39 16.96
N ASP A 164 10.61 22.71 17.10
CA ASP A 164 11.64 23.60 16.51
C ASP A 164 11.89 23.34 15.02
N GLY A 165 10.81 23.12 14.26
CA GLY A 165 10.88 22.85 12.82
C GLY A 165 11.35 21.45 12.42
N MET A 166 11.60 20.56 13.40
CA MET A 166 12.03 19.18 13.20
C MET A 166 10.98 18.19 13.73
N CYS A 167 11.09 16.93 13.30
CA CYS A 167 10.26 15.83 13.77
C CYS A 167 11.01 15.01 14.82
N LYS A 168 10.41 14.87 16.00
CA LYS A 168 10.91 14.05 17.10
C LYS A 168 10.09 12.78 17.14
N CYS A 169 10.72 11.62 16.94
CA CYS A 169 10.00 10.36 16.70
C CYS A 169 10.51 9.20 17.57
N CYS A 170 9.57 8.37 18.00
CA CYS A 170 9.79 7.09 18.68
C CYS A 170 8.94 6.00 17.99
N CYS A 171 9.13 4.73 18.34
CA CYS A 171 8.42 3.62 17.72
C CYS A 171 7.79 2.62 18.71
N GLY A 172 6.75 1.94 18.22
CA GLY A 172 6.12 0.81 18.92
C GLY A 172 5.37 1.28 20.17
N ASP A 173 5.79 0.77 21.32
CA ASP A 173 5.23 1.14 22.63
C ASP A 173 5.80 2.45 23.17
N TYR A 174 6.81 3.04 22.50
CA TYR A 174 7.45 4.27 22.94
C TYR A 174 6.97 5.46 22.12
N GLU A 175 6.67 6.56 22.80
CA GLU A 175 6.21 7.83 22.22
C GLU A 175 7.11 8.99 22.68
N PRO A 176 7.26 10.06 21.89
CA PRO A 176 7.95 11.26 22.34
C PRO A 176 7.28 11.84 23.59
N ASN A 177 8.08 12.27 24.57
CA ASN A 177 7.59 13.11 25.66
C ASN A 177 7.14 14.50 25.13
N GLU A 178 6.50 15.30 25.98
CA GLU A 178 5.93 16.60 25.57
C GLU A 178 6.97 17.60 25.02
N SER A 179 8.22 17.53 25.50
CA SER A 179 9.33 18.37 25.04
C SER A 179 9.99 17.84 23.76
N GLY A 180 9.78 16.58 23.39
CA GLY A 180 10.43 15.95 22.25
C GLY A 180 11.92 15.70 22.46
N THR A 181 12.32 15.39 23.69
CA THR A 181 13.70 15.12 24.08
C THR A 181 13.98 13.65 24.36
N GLU A 182 12.96 12.88 24.75
CA GLU A 182 13.11 11.47 25.15
C GLU A 182 11.95 10.62 24.62
N CYS A 183 12.22 9.32 24.47
CA CYS A 183 11.21 8.31 24.20
C CYS A 183 10.72 7.70 25.50
N ILE A 184 9.45 7.90 25.82
CA ILE A 184 8.81 7.36 27.02
C ILE A 184 7.85 6.24 26.64
N LYS A 185 7.68 5.26 27.52
CA LYS A 185 6.67 4.21 27.37
C LYS A 185 5.41 4.63 28.15
N PRO A 186 4.38 5.21 27.51
CA PRO A 186 3.13 5.51 28.21
C PRO A 186 2.45 4.20 28.69
N PRO A 187 1.49 4.29 29.63
CA PRO A 187 0.58 3.19 29.90
C PRO A 187 -0.03 2.67 28.60
N ALA A 188 -0.25 1.35 28.52
CA ALA A 188 -0.84 0.75 27.34
C ALA A 188 -2.20 1.39 27.03
N HIS A 189 -2.41 1.77 25.77
CA HIS A 189 -3.65 2.44 25.35
C HIS A 189 -4.88 1.54 25.48
N ASP A 190 -4.72 0.22 25.58
CA ASP A 190 -5.78 -0.80 25.73
C ASP A 190 -6.97 -0.51 24.83
N CYS A 191 -6.69 -0.35 23.54
CA CYS A 191 -7.71 0.06 22.58
C CYS A 191 -8.82 -0.99 22.45
N PRO A 192 -10.09 -0.57 22.28
CA PRO A 192 -11.17 -1.50 22.01
C PRO A 192 -10.88 -2.36 20.77
N ALA A 193 -11.38 -3.59 20.80
CA ALA A 193 -11.27 -4.50 19.66
C ALA A 193 -11.97 -3.90 18.44
N TYR A 194 -11.42 -4.15 17.25
CA TYR A 194 -12.13 -3.88 16.01
C TYR A 194 -13.28 -4.87 15.84
N GLY A 195 -14.43 -4.38 15.38
CA GLY A 195 -15.51 -5.22 14.87
C GLY A 195 -15.11 -5.95 13.58
N PRO A 196 -16.01 -6.80 13.04
CA PRO A 196 -15.77 -7.50 11.78
C PRO A 196 -15.50 -6.49 10.65
N PRO A 197 -14.53 -6.76 9.75
CA PRO A 197 -14.33 -5.94 8.57
C PRO A 197 -15.58 -5.93 7.69
N SER A 198 -15.91 -4.78 7.09
CA SER A 198 -16.98 -4.73 6.09
C SER A 198 -16.63 -5.49 4.82
N GLU A 199 -17.59 -5.66 3.92
CA GLU A 199 -17.28 -6.06 2.56
C GLU A 199 -16.64 -4.93 1.74
N TRP A 200 -16.08 -5.28 0.59
CA TRP A 200 -15.61 -4.27 -0.36
C TRP A 200 -16.80 -3.45 -0.86
N SER A 201 -16.69 -2.12 -0.81
CA SER A 201 -17.68 -1.22 -1.40
C SER A 201 -17.77 -1.39 -2.92
N GLU A 202 -18.73 -0.70 -3.53
CA GLU A 202 -18.68 -0.41 -4.97
C GLU A 202 -17.46 0.45 -5.35
N CYS A 203 -17.16 0.49 -6.64
CA CYS A 203 -16.10 1.33 -7.21
C CYS A 203 -16.44 2.83 -7.05
N LEU A 204 -15.77 3.48 -6.09
CA LEU A 204 -15.92 4.90 -5.78
C LEU A 204 -15.28 5.77 -6.84
N TRP A 205 -15.86 6.94 -7.11
CA TRP A 205 -15.40 7.86 -8.14
C TRP A 205 -15.59 9.32 -7.73
N PHE A 206 -14.84 10.21 -8.41
CA PHE A 206 -14.96 11.65 -8.25
C PHE A 206 -16.37 12.15 -8.64
N PRO A 207 -16.83 13.30 -8.12
CA PRO A 207 -16.10 14.31 -7.33
C PRO A 207 -15.75 13.85 -5.90
N LEU A 208 -14.75 14.48 -5.27
CA LEU A 208 -14.21 14.08 -3.96
C LEU A 208 -15.29 14.02 -2.86
N LYS A 209 -16.25 14.93 -2.89
CA LYS A 209 -17.39 14.94 -1.95
C LYS A 209 -18.19 13.62 -1.99
N ASN A 210 -18.35 13.01 -3.16
CA ASN A 210 -19.08 11.74 -3.29
C ASN A 210 -18.30 10.58 -2.70
N ILE A 211 -16.96 10.58 -2.87
CA ILE A 211 -16.07 9.59 -2.24
C ILE A 211 -16.18 9.69 -0.72
N VAL A 212 -16.11 10.90 -0.17
CA VAL A 212 -16.22 11.14 1.28
C VAL A 212 -17.58 10.66 1.80
N SER A 213 -18.69 11.06 1.17
CA SER A 213 -20.03 10.63 1.57
C SER A 213 -20.19 9.11 1.55
N HIS A 214 -19.67 8.42 0.52
CA HIS A 214 -19.72 6.96 0.47
C HIS A 214 -18.86 6.30 1.56
N VAL A 215 -17.71 6.88 1.92
CA VAL A 215 -16.91 6.35 3.03
C VAL A 215 -17.66 6.49 4.36
N TYR A 216 -18.37 7.60 4.59
CA TYR A 216 -19.20 7.75 5.78
C TYR A 216 -20.35 6.74 5.82
N ASP A 217 -21.05 6.56 4.70
CA ASP A 217 -22.15 5.61 4.56
C ASP A 217 -21.68 4.16 4.73
N HIS A 218 -20.71 3.71 3.92
CA HIS A 218 -20.20 2.33 3.90
C HIS A 218 -19.50 1.92 5.19
N CYS A 219 -18.83 2.84 5.88
CA CYS A 219 -18.20 2.55 7.17
C CYS A 219 -19.12 2.83 8.37
N HIS A 220 -20.35 3.31 8.14
CA HIS A 220 -21.29 3.71 9.18
C HIS A 220 -20.66 4.64 10.23
N VAL A 221 -20.03 5.72 9.76
CA VAL A 221 -19.40 6.75 10.60
C VAL A 221 -19.98 8.12 10.28
N HIS A 222 -19.86 9.02 11.26
CA HIS A 222 -20.35 10.40 11.13
C HIS A 222 -19.19 11.38 11.04
N LYS A 223 -19.42 12.53 10.41
CA LYS A 223 -18.51 13.66 10.48
C LYS A 223 -18.52 14.21 11.90
N GLU A 224 -17.40 14.09 12.59
CA GLU A 224 -17.22 14.71 13.91
C GLU A 224 -17.16 16.24 13.76
N PRO A 225 -17.75 17.04 14.66
CA PRO A 225 -17.66 18.49 14.63
C PRO A 225 -16.22 19.01 14.63
N ASP A 226 -15.34 18.36 15.40
CA ASP A 226 -13.90 18.61 15.46
C ASP A 226 -13.10 17.77 14.46
N GLY A 227 -13.75 16.90 13.69
CA GLY A 227 -13.12 16.01 12.72
C GLY A 227 -12.56 16.72 11.49
N TYR A 228 -11.73 16.01 10.72
CA TYR A 228 -11.21 16.49 9.43
C TYR A 228 -11.97 15.87 8.26
N GLU A 229 -12.20 16.68 7.22
CA GLU A 229 -12.77 16.26 5.95
C GLU A 229 -12.04 16.97 4.81
N PRO A 230 -11.53 16.25 3.79
CA PRO A 230 -10.88 16.89 2.66
C PRO A 230 -11.93 17.52 1.73
N HIS A 231 -11.76 18.81 1.45
CA HIS A 231 -12.60 19.54 0.48
C HIS A 231 -11.97 19.52 -0.92
N SER A 232 -12.82 19.69 -1.94
CA SER A 232 -12.35 19.70 -3.33
C SER A 232 -11.49 20.95 -3.58
N VAL A 233 -10.31 20.74 -4.15
CA VAL A 233 -9.42 21.79 -4.67
C VAL A 233 -9.42 21.82 -6.21
N ALA A 234 -10.32 21.05 -6.83
CA ALA A 234 -10.51 21.06 -8.27
C ALA A 234 -11.17 22.38 -8.70
N PRO A 235 -10.75 22.99 -9.84
CA PRO A 235 -11.48 24.11 -10.43
C PRO A 235 -12.94 23.74 -10.75
N ALA A 236 -13.84 24.73 -10.71
CA ALA A 236 -15.29 24.52 -10.80
C ALA A 236 -15.77 23.75 -12.04
N ASN A 237 -15.07 23.90 -13.18
CA ASN A 237 -15.51 23.38 -14.48
C ASN A 237 -14.60 22.27 -15.03
N VAL A 238 -13.79 21.60 -14.21
CA VAL A 238 -12.99 20.46 -14.68
C VAL A 238 -13.94 19.30 -15.02
N HIS A 239 -13.92 18.86 -16.27
CA HIS A 239 -14.66 17.68 -16.70
C HIS A 239 -14.10 16.43 -16.00
N ILE A 240 -14.97 15.69 -15.32
CA ILE A 240 -14.65 14.40 -14.71
C ILE A 240 -15.13 13.32 -15.69
N PRO A 241 -14.22 12.55 -16.32
CA PRO A 241 -14.62 11.48 -17.24
C PRO A 241 -15.25 10.31 -16.47
N GLU A 242 -15.67 9.29 -17.21
CA GLU A 242 -15.99 7.99 -16.64
C GLU A 242 -14.82 7.40 -15.83
N LYS A 243 -15.11 6.36 -15.03
CA LYS A 243 -14.12 5.66 -14.21
C LYS A 243 -13.00 5.10 -15.10
N CYS A 244 -11.76 5.49 -14.84
CA CYS A 244 -10.62 5.11 -15.67
C CYS A 244 -9.31 5.05 -14.87
N GLY A 245 -8.24 4.62 -15.53
CA GLY A 245 -6.83 4.76 -15.14
C GLY A 245 -6.46 4.01 -13.87
N PHE A 246 -7.24 2.98 -13.51
CA PHE A 246 -7.18 2.33 -12.20
C PHE A 246 -7.34 3.32 -11.02
N CYS A 247 -7.93 4.50 -11.27
CA CYS A 247 -8.14 5.56 -10.30
C CYS A 247 -9.39 5.34 -9.45
N SER A 248 -10.39 4.62 -9.97
CA SER A 248 -11.55 4.21 -9.17
C SER A 248 -11.14 3.10 -8.22
N PHE A 249 -11.76 3.04 -7.03
CA PHE A 249 -11.36 2.09 -6.01
C PHE A 249 -12.51 1.72 -5.07
N ARG A 250 -12.41 0.54 -4.47
CA ARG A 250 -13.26 0.03 -3.40
C ARG A 250 -12.60 0.26 -2.05
N VAL A 251 -13.40 0.41 -1.00
CA VAL A 251 -12.95 0.50 0.39
C VAL A 251 -13.47 -0.67 1.22
N LYS A 252 -12.70 -1.08 2.22
CA LYS A 252 -13.08 -2.03 3.27
C LYS A 252 -12.78 -1.42 4.62
N CYS A 253 -13.74 -1.41 5.53
CA CYS A 253 -13.67 -0.69 6.80
C CYS A 253 -13.45 -1.67 7.95
N MET A 254 -12.63 -1.31 8.92
CA MET A 254 -12.62 -1.91 10.27
C MET A 254 -12.82 -0.79 11.28
N LYS A 255 -13.87 -0.88 12.08
CA LYS A 255 -14.27 0.13 13.06
C LYS A 255 -14.15 -0.41 14.49
N ARG A 256 -13.74 0.44 15.42
CA ARG A 256 -13.73 0.19 16.87
C ARG A 256 -14.30 1.41 17.60
N ASP A 257 -14.64 1.23 18.86
CA ASP A 257 -15.09 2.33 19.71
C ASP A 257 -13.97 3.34 19.95
N LYS A 258 -14.38 4.61 20.12
CA LYS A 258 -13.44 5.70 20.38
C LYS A 258 -12.85 5.54 21.79
N LYS A 259 -11.54 5.71 21.89
CA LYS A 259 -10.79 5.81 23.14
C LYS A 259 -9.61 6.75 22.88
N ASP A 260 -9.20 7.53 23.88
CA ASP A 260 -7.99 8.32 23.76
C ASP A 260 -6.78 7.43 23.44
N GLY A 261 -5.84 7.92 22.62
CA GLY A 261 -4.75 7.11 22.05
C GLY A 261 -5.16 6.17 20.90
N CYS A 262 -6.47 6.02 20.62
CA CYS A 262 -6.99 4.98 19.73
C CYS A 262 -7.88 5.54 18.61
N PHE A 263 -7.31 5.72 17.41
CA PHE A 263 -8.11 6.13 16.24
C PHE A 263 -9.17 5.06 15.86
N PRO A 264 -10.44 5.43 15.59
CA PRO A 264 -11.55 4.48 15.56
C PRO A 264 -11.74 3.72 14.24
N LEU A 265 -11.12 4.17 13.13
CA LEU A 265 -11.38 3.62 11.79
C LEU A 265 -10.09 3.26 11.05
N LYS A 266 -10.03 2.06 10.47
CA LYS A 266 -8.98 1.64 9.55
C LYS A 266 -9.60 1.33 8.18
N LEU A 267 -9.02 1.87 7.12
CA LEU A 267 -9.44 1.62 5.73
C LEU A 267 -8.44 0.72 5.00
N GLY A 268 -8.97 -0.25 4.24
CA GLY A 268 -8.27 -0.89 3.14
C GLY A 268 -8.80 -0.37 1.80
N LYS A 269 -7.92 -0.25 0.80
CA LYS A 269 -8.25 0.12 -0.59
C LYS A 269 -8.08 -1.06 -1.54
N LYS A 270 -8.90 -1.20 -2.58
CA LYS A 270 -8.65 -2.07 -3.74
C LYS A 270 -8.97 -1.28 -5.01
N SER A 271 -8.02 -1.05 -5.90
CA SER A 271 -8.30 -0.38 -7.18
C SER A 271 -9.24 -1.22 -8.04
N CYS A 272 -10.05 -0.54 -8.86
CA CYS A 272 -10.94 -1.18 -9.82
C CYS A 272 -10.25 -1.29 -11.19
N GLY A 273 -10.42 -2.43 -11.87
CA GLY A 273 -9.88 -2.68 -13.21
C GLY A 273 -10.97 -3.02 -14.23
N LYS A 274 -10.57 -3.54 -15.39
CA LYS A 274 -11.47 -3.90 -16.50
C LYS A 274 -12.57 -4.90 -16.12
N ASP A 275 -12.33 -5.75 -15.12
CA ASP A 275 -13.30 -6.74 -14.64
C ASP A 275 -14.28 -6.15 -13.60
N ASP A 276 -14.04 -4.92 -13.13
CA ASP A 276 -14.93 -4.20 -12.20
C ASP A 276 -15.86 -3.23 -12.95
N CYS A 277 -15.38 -2.58 -14.02
CA CYS A 277 -16.19 -1.79 -14.94
C CYS A 277 -15.50 -1.65 -16.31
N PRO A 278 -16.24 -1.41 -17.41
CA PRO A 278 -15.68 -1.47 -18.78
C PRO A 278 -14.47 -0.57 -19.02
N THR A 279 -14.49 0.65 -18.49
CA THR A 279 -13.46 1.67 -18.71
C THR A 279 -12.44 1.81 -17.57
N CYS A 280 -12.65 1.10 -16.45
CA CYS A 280 -11.87 1.25 -15.21
C CYS A 280 -10.36 0.99 -15.40
N GLY A 281 -10.01 0.07 -16.31
CA GLY A 281 -8.63 -0.29 -16.63
C GLY A 281 -7.99 0.54 -17.76
N ASP A 282 -8.78 1.31 -18.50
CA ASP A 282 -8.30 2.11 -19.64
C ASP A 282 -7.60 3.38 -19.15
N ILE A 283 -6.65 3.90 -19.91
CA ILE A 283 -5.97 5.15 -19.53
C ILE A 283 -6.95 6.33 -19.51
N CYS A 284 -6.93 7.15 -18.46
CA CYS A 284 -7.76 8.36 -18.42
C CYS A 284 -7.27 9.37 -19.46
N THR A 285 -8.20 10.01 -20.16
CA THR A 285 -7.91 11.15 -21.05
C THR A 285 -8.55 12.40 -20.47
N LEU A 286 -7.73 13.40 -20.13
CA LEU A 286 -8.16 14.66 -19.53
C LEU A 286 -7.66 15.85 -20.36
N ASP A 287 -8.38 16.96 -20.31
CA ASP A 287 -7.90 18.22 -20.87
C ASP A 287 -6.77 18.82 -20.01
N LYS A 288 -5.89 19.58 -20.65
CA LYS A 288 -4.87 20.36 -19.95
C LYS A 288 -5.51 21.46 -19.13
N VAL A 289 -4.95 21.73 -17.95
CA VAL A 289 -5.30 22.89 -17.12
C VAL A 289 -4.11 23.82 -17.05
N ASN A 290 -4.31 25.09 -17.38
CA ASN A 290 -3.23 26.09 -17.52
C ASN A 290 -2.10 25.58 -18.44
N GLY A 291 -2.48 24.93 -19.55
CA GLY A 291 -1.53 24.43 -20.56
C GLY A 291 -0.66 23.25 -20.12
N SER A 292 -0.95 22.58 -18.99
CA SER A 292 -0.14 21.46 -18.50
C SER A 292 -0.96 20.30 -17.93
N CYS A 293 -0.29 19.15 -17.74
CA CYS A 293 -0.82 17.97 -17.05
C CYS A 293 -0.39 17.88 -15.57
N ALA A 294 0.12 18.97 -14.99
CA ALA A 294 0.63 19.00 -13.62
C ALA A 294 -0.46 19.16 -12.55
N PHE A 295 -1.68 19.58 -12.95
CA PHE A 295 -2.77 19.90 -12.03
C PHE A 295 -3.11 18.79 -11.03
N PRO A 296 -3.04 17.47 -11.34
CA PRO A 296 -3.38 16.46 -10.34
C PRO A 296 -2.36 16.40 -9.19
N ARG A 297 -1.07 16.63 -9.48
CA ARG A 297 -0.03 16.72 -8.45
C ARG A 297 -0.25 17.94 -7.56
N VAL A 298 -0.48 19.11 -8.16
CA VAL A 298 -0.73 20.37 -7.43
C VAL A 298 -1.96 20.26 -6.52
N MET A 299 -3.04 19.64 -7.02
CA MET A 299 -4.24 19.38 -6.22
C MET A 299 -3.95 18.46 -5.03
N LYS A 300 -3.13 17.42 -5.23
CA LYS A 300 -2.74 16.52 -4.16
C LYS A 300 -1.87 17.22 -3.11
N GLU A 301 -0.91 18.02 -3.53
CA GLU A 301 -0.07 18.85 -2.67
C GLU A 301 -0.93 19.79 -1.82
N LYS A 302 -1.88 20.52 -2.43
CA LYS A 302 -2.82 21.39 -1.71
C LYS A 302 -3.66 20.66 -0.67
N ILE A 303 -4.23 19.50 -0.99
CA ILE A 303 -5.01 18.69 -0.03
C ILE A 303 -4.15 18.28 1.18
N TRP A 304 -2.89 17.91 0.95
CA TRP A 304 -1.96 17.55 2.01
C TRP A 304 -1.51 18.75 2.84
N ASP A 305 -1.23 19.88 2.20
CA ASP A 305 -0.86 21.12 2.89
C ASP A 305 -2.01 21.59 3.80
N ASP A 306 -3.24 21.56 3.30
CA ASP A 306 -4.44 21.90 4.07
C ASP A 306 -4.65 20.95 5.25
N PHE A 307 -4.51 19.64 5.01
CA PHE A 307 -4.59 18.65 6.09
C PHE A 307 -3.52 18.90 7.18
N THR A 308 -2.27 19.14 6.76
CA THR A 308 -1.17 19.39 7.69
C THR A 308 -1.41 20.66 8.50
N ALA A 309 -1.88 21.74 7.87
CA ALA A 309 -2.26 22.97 8.56
C ALA A 309 -3.41 22.74 9.55
N THR A 310 -4.52 22.14 9.10
CA THR A 310 -5.68 21.84 9.95
C THR A 310 -5.32 20.92 11.12
N SER A 311 -4.40 19.97 10.94
CA SER A 311 -3.96 19.09 12.03
C SER A 311 -3.30 19.87 13.18
N LYS A 312 -2.62 20.97 12.87
CA LYS A 312 -2.01 21.87 13.85
C LYS A 312 -3.04 22.81 14.47
N GLU A 313 -3.89 23.41 13.65
CA GLU A 313 -4.97 24.30 14.09
C GLU A 313 -5.95 23.60 15.05
N LYS A 314 -6.20 22.31 14.81
CA LYS A 314 -7.08 21.48 15.66
C LYS A 314 -6.34 20.76 16.78
N HIS A 315 -5.06 21.05 17.02
CA HIS A 315 -4.23 20.43 18.04
C HIS A 315 -4.32 18.89 18.05
N MET A 316 -4.30 18.27 16.88
CA MET A 316 -4.46 16.83 16.79
C MET A 316 -3.25 16.13 17.43
N PRO A 317 -3.46 15.22 18.40
CA PRO A 317 -2.39 14.34 18.84
C PRO A 317 -1.95 13.43 17.69
N HIS A 318 -0.72 12.94 17.76
CA HIS A 318 -0.10 12.17 16.67
C HIS A 318 -0.98 10.98 16.22
N TRP A 319 -1.61 10.26 17.15
CA TRP A 319 -2.47 9.12 16.87
C TRP A 319 -3.74 9.50 16.06
N LYS A 320 -4.31 10.68 16.29
CA LYS A 320 -5.50 11.18 15.56
C LYS A 320 -5.10 11.65 14.17
N ARG A 321 -4.00 12.41 14.09
CA ARG A 321 -3.41 12.88 12.82
C ARG A 321 -3.04 11.70 11.93
N ASP A 322 -2.35 10.69 12.46
CA ASP A 322 -1.92 9.52 11.70
C ASP A 322 -3.09 8.68 11.20
N GLY A 323 -4.18 8.61 11.98
CA GLY A 323 -5.42 7.95 11.57
C GLY A 323 -6.03 8.58 10.32
N TYR A 324 -6.27 9.89 10.36
CA TYR A 324 -6.78 10.63 9.20
C TYR A 324 -5.81 10.59 8.01
N ALA A 325 -4.50 10.73 8.25
CA ALA A 325 -3.49 10.69 7.20
C ALA A 325 -3.48 9.34 6.47
N LYS A 326 -3.61 8.21 7.19
CA LYS A 326 -3.69 6.87 6.57
C LYS A 326 -4.92 6.71 5.70
N MET A 327 -6.04 7.35 6.05
CA MET A 327 -7.24 7.41 5.19
C MET A 327 -6.99 8.31 3.97
N LEU A 328 -6.39 9.48 4.15
CA LEU A 328 -6.11 10.46 3.09
C LEU A 328 -5.10 9.93 2.05
N MET A 329 -4.16 9.07 2.47
CA MET A 329 -3.25 8.34 1.59
C MET A 329 -3.98 7.40 0.61
N GLN A 330 -5.22 7.00 0.89
CA GLN A 330 -5.97 6.09 0.01
C GLN A 330 -6.59 6.80 -1.20
N LEU A 331 -6.73 8.14 -1.16
CA LEU A 331 -7.24 8.92 -2.30
C LEU A 331 -6.40 8.66 -3.56
N PRO A 332 -6.99 8.67 -4.76
CA PRO A 332 -6.27 8.42 -6.00
C PRO A 332 -5.10 9.41 -6.18
N TYR A 333 -3.93 8.88 -6.56
CA TYR A 333 -2.71 9.66 -6.84
C TYR A 333 -2.29 9.40 -8.28
N SER A 334 -2.55 10.36 -9.17
CA SER A 334 -2.31 10.19 -10.60
C SER A 334 -0.90 10.61 -11.02
N ASN A 335 -0.40 9.91 -12.04
CA ASN A 335 0.75 10.31 -12.84
C ASN A 335 0.23 10.45 -14.27
N CYS A 336 0.58 11.56 -14.92
CA CYS A 336 0.06 11.90 -16.23
C CYS A 336 1.20 12.16 -17.21
N LYS A 337 1.00 11.73 -18.46
CA LYS A 337 1.87 12.07 -19.58
C LYS A 337 1.11 12.97 -20.54
N GLU A 338 1.77 14.02 -21.02
CA GLU A 338 1.25 14.86 -22.09
C GLU A 338 1.40 14.14 -23.44
N VAL A 339 0.29 13.96 -24.16
CA VAL A 339 0.25 13.34 -25.48
C VAL A 339 -0.67 14.19 -26.37
N GLY A 340 -0.06 14.96 -27.27
CA GLY A 340 -0.79 15.94 -28.07
C GLY A 340 -1.39 17.06 -27.21
N ASP A 341 -2.69 17.30 -27.36
CA ASP A 341 -3.46 18.29 -26.61
C ASP A 341 -4.05 17.75 -25.30
N LYS A 342 -3.88 16.45 -25.00
CA LYS A 342 -4.48 15.79 -23.83
C LYS A 342 -3.46 15.32 -22.80
N CYS A 343 -3.98 15.05 -21.61
CA CYS A 343 -3.29 14.39 -20.51
C CYS A 343 -3.75 12.93 -20.40
N LYS A 344 -2.79 12.00 -20.48
CA LYS A 344 -3.01 10.55 -20.36
C LYS A 344 -2.59 10.10 -18.96
N CYS A 345 -3.54 9.70 -18.13
CA CYS A 345 -3.32 9.57 -16.68
C CYS A 345 -3.68 8.17 -16.13
N CYS A 346 -2.85 7.71 -15.19
CA CYS A 346 -3.06 6.48 -14.42
C CYS A 346 -2.78 6.74 -12.93
N CYS A 347 -3.45 6.03 -12.03
CA CYS A 347 -3.26 6.19 -10.59
C CYS A 347 -2.37 5.11 -9.97
N HIS A 348 -1.57 5.49 -8.98
CA HIS A 348 -0.72 4.58 -8.21
C HIS A 348 -1.54 3.37 -7.71
N PRO A 349 -1.05 2.12 -7.89
CA PRO A 349 0.32 1.72 -8.25
C PRO A 349 0.65 1.64 -9.75
N TYR A 350 -0.21 2.19 -10.61
CA TYR A 350 0.00 2.26 -12.05
C TYR A 350 0.60 3.60 -12.48
N GLU A 351 1.13 3.63 -13.70
CA GLU A 351 1.60 4.81 -14.42
C GLU A 351 1.34 4.66 -15.93
N PRO A 352 1.27 5.77 -16.69
CA PRO A 352 1.19 5.70 -18.14
C PRO A 352 2.39 4.95 -18.73
N ASN A 353 2.16 4.10 -19.73
CA ASN A 353 3.22 3.49 -20.52
C ASN A 353 3.98 4.54 -21.38
N LYS A 354 5.01 4.09 -22.11
CA LYS A 354 5.94 4.96 -22.83
C LYS A 354 5.27 5.87 -23.87
N ASP A 355 4.20 5.46 -24.52
CA ASP A 355 3.46 6.21 -25.54
C ASP A 355 2.17 6.85 -25.01
N GLY A 356 1.78 6.56 -23.76
CA GLY A 356 0.59 7.15 -23.12
C GLY A 356 -0.73 6.56 -23.62
N THR A 357 -0.72 5.30 -24.05
CA THR A 357 -1.88 4.58 -24.57
C THR A 357 -2.51 3.63 -23.54
N ALA A 358 -1.77 3.22 -22.51
CA ALA A 358 -2.24 2.29 -21.49
C ALA A 358 -1.60 2.53 -20.11
N CYS A 359 -2.17 1.90 -19.08
CA CYS A 359 -1.62 1.91 -17.73
C CYS A 359 -0.81 0.65 -17.45
N VAL A 360 0.41 0.82 -16.93
CA VAL A 360 1.31 -0.27 -16.52
C VAL A 360 1.63 -0.15 -15.04
N VAL A 361 1.96 -1.27 -14.39
CA VAL A 361 2.33 -1.29 -12.97
C VAL A 361 3.74 -0.71 -12.83
N LYS A 362 3.92 0.22 -11.89
CA LYS A 362 5.25 0.77 -11.55
C LYS A 362 6.24 -0.35 -11.22
N GLU A 363 7.47 -0.22 -11.68
CA GLU A 363 8.49 -1.27 -11.59
C GLU A 363 8.65 -1.84 -10.16
N TYR A 364 8.79 -0.95 -9.18
CA TYR A 364 8.95 -1.33 -7.76
C TYR A 364 7.70 -1.97 -7.14
N CYS A 365 6.55 -1.96 -7.81
CA CYS A 365 5.28 -2.56 -7.38
C CYS A 365 4.93 -3.88 -8.09
N LYS A 366 5.69 -4.31 -9.11
CA LYS A 366 5.48 -5.60 -9.78
C LYS A 366 5.63 -6.77 -8.80
N ARG A 367 4.89 -7.87 -8.96
CA ARG A 367 5.12 -9.11 -8.19
C ARG A 367 6.48 -9.70 -8.57
N VAL A 368 7.07 -10.54 -7.71
CA VAL A 368 8.44 -11.05 -7.92
C VAL A 368 8.55 -11.79 -9.26
N HIS A 369 7.57 -12.61 -9.64
CA HIS A 369 7.58 -13.29 -10.94
C HIS A 369 7.39 -12.34 -12.14
N GLU A 370 6.71 -11.20 -11.97
CA GLU A 370 6.53 -10.19 -13.02
C GLU A 370 7.83 -9.43 -13.34
N LEU A 371 8.84 -9.49 -12.44
CA LEU A 371 10.15 -8.89 -12.65
C LEU A 371 11.08 -9.78 -13.51
N HIS A 372 10.93 -11.11 -13.43
CA HIS A 372 11.80 -12.05 -14.14
C HIS A 372 11.47 -12.26 -15.63
N HIS A 373 10.28 -11.85 -16.08
CA HIS A 373 9.91 -11.98 -17.50
C HIS A 373 10.63 -10.98 -18.42
N HIS A 374 11.37 -10.00 -17.88
CA HIS A 374 12.16 -9.06 -18.69
C HIS A 374 13.53 -9.63 -19.13
N ASP A 375 14.02 -10.71 -18.50
CA ASP A 375 15.35 -11.26 -18.80
C ASP A 375 15.36 -12.28 -19.96
N HIS A 376 14.20 -12.76 -20.44
CA HIS A 376 14.10 -13.80 -21.46
C HIS A 376 13.80 -13.33 -22.89
N HIS A 377 13.74 -12.01 -23.12
CA HIS A 377 13.52 -11.44 -24.47
C HIS A 377 14.77 -10.76 -25.06
N GLY A 378 15.95 -11.02 -24.50
CA GLY A 378 17.23 -10.40 -24.90
C GLY A 378 18.27 -11.32 -25.55
N HIS A 379 17.94 -12.59 -25.86
CA HIS A 379 18.79 -13.41 -26.72
C HIS A 379 18.09 -13.64 -28.05
N GLY A 380 18.36 -12.70 -28.95
CA GLY A 380 18.00 -12.77 -30.35
C GLY A 380 18.56 -14.02 -31.01
N GLU A 381 17.76 -14.48 -31.96
CA GLU A 381 18.17 -15.31 -33.08
C GLU A 381 19.45 -14.76 -33.71
N GLU A 382 20.56 -15.45 -33.54
CA GLU A 382 21.61 -15.50 -34.57
C GLU A 382 21.97 -16.95 -34.83
N HIS A 383 21.53 -17.37 -36.02
CA HIS A 383 22.07 -18.42 -36.86
C HIS A 383 23.45 -18.97 -36.44
N HIS A 384 23.52 -20.29 -36.25
CA HIS A 384 24.49 -21.09 -37.00
C HIS A 384 23.98 -22.52 -37.15
N LYS A 385 23.51 -22.81 -38.37
CA LYS A 385 23.54 -24.17 -38.91
C LYS A 385 25.02 -24.60 -38.97
N SER A 386 25.36 -25.73 -38.40
CA SER A 386 26.40 -26.58 -38.96
C SER A 386 25.98 -28.03 -38.84
N SER A 387 25.66 -28.61 -40.00
CA SER A 387 25.44 -30.04 -40.18
C SER A 387 26.79 -30.75 -40.23
N SER A 388 26.83 -31.93 -39.62
CA SER A 388 27.85 -32.95 -39.80
C SER A 388 28.08 -33.34 -41.26
N SER A 389 29.34 -33.53 -41.68
CA SER A 389 29.80 -34.71 -42.45
C SER A 389 31.31 -34.67 -42.69
N GLU A 390 31.90 -35.86 -42.67
CA GLU A 390 33.31 -36.22 -42.81
C GLU A 390 33.92 -35.80 -44.16
N SER A 391 35.24 -35.53 -44.21
CA SER A 391 36.25 -36.42 -44.83
C SER A 391 37.63 -35.77 -45.11
N LYS A 392 38.67 -36.54 -44.75
CA LYS A 392 40.01 -36.74 -45.35
C LYS A 392 41.15 -35.69 -45.29
N GLU A 393 42.24 -36.18 -44.67
CA GLU A 393 43.65 -36.24 -45.14
C GLU A 393 44.33 -34.97 -45.69
N HIS A 394 45.39 -34.49 -45.02
CA HIS A 394 46.79 -34.68 -45.45
C HIS A 394 47.82 -33.99 -44.51
N HIS A 395 48.99 -34.63 -44.45
CA HIS A 395 50.27 -34.35 -43.77
C HIS A 395 50.73 -32.90 -43.53
N HIS A 396 51.44 -32.63 -42.43
CA HIS A 396 52.92 -32.71 -42.34
C HIS A 396 53.46 -32.30 -40.96
N HIS A 397 54.45 -33.10 -40.51
CA HIS A 397 55.43 -32.96 -39.41
C HIS A 397 55.00 -33.14 -37.95
#